data_AF-F0GXP6-F1
#
_entry.id   AF-F0GXP6-F1
#
_cell.length_a   1.000
_cell.length_b   1.000
_cell.length_c   1.000
_cell.angle_alpha   90.00
_cell.angle_beta   90.00
_cell.angle_gamma   90.00
#
_symmetry.space_group_name_H-M   'P 1'
#
loop_
_entity.id
_entity.type
_entity.pdbx_description
1 polymer ?
#
loop_
_entity_poly.entity_id
_entity_poly.type
_entity_poly.pdbx_seq_one_letter_code
_entity_poly.pdbx_strand_id
1 'polypeptide(L)' 'MKKTDVIVMAGITTNVMAQMGKNKPITLKNLEKICKSLDCTPNDVFSFDDNYIE' A
#
# COMPACT_ATOMS: atom_id res chain seq x y z
N MET A 1 -8.82 8.88 8.70
CA MET A 1 -9.06 8.51 7.28
C MET A 1 -9.67 7.12 7.25
N LYS A 2 -10.80 6.90 6.57
CA LYS A 2 -11.39 5.57 6.39
C LYS A 2 -10.69 4.84 5.23
N LYS A 3 -10.76 3.51 5.20
CA LYS A 3 -10.22 2.70 4.10
C LYS A 3 -10.78 3.12 2.73
N THR A 4 -12.07 3.49 2.69
CA THR A 4 -12.75 4.01 1.50
C THR A 4 -12.12 5.29 0.97
N ASP A 5 -11.66 6.16 1.86
CA ASP A 5 -11.07 7.44 1.48
C ASP A 5 -9.72 7.21 0.79
N VAL A 6 -8.90 6.30 1.32
CA VAL A 6 -7.61 5.90 0.71
C VAL A 6 -7.82 5.29 -0.67
N ILE A 7 -8.84 4.44 -0.83
CA ILE A 7 -9.17 3.81 -2.12
C ILE A 7 -9.43 4.87 -3.19
N VAL A 8 -10.23 5.88 -2.84
CA VAL A 8 -10.59 6.99 -3.76
C VAL A 8 -9.38 7.88 -4.01
N MET A 9 -8.68 8.33 -2.95
CA MET A 9 -7.53 9.24 -3.09
C MET A 9 -6.37 8.60 -3.88
N ALA A 10 -6.07 7.34 -3.60
CA ALA A 10 -4.99 6.62 -4.28
C ALA A 10 -5.38 5.99 -5.62
N GLY A 11 -6.66 6.00 -6.00
CA GLY A 11 -7.11 5.36 -7.23
C GLY A 11 -6.69 3.88 -7.31
N ILE A 12 -6.78 3.18 -6.17
CA ILE A 12 -6.53 1.74 -6.04
C ILE A 12 -7.86 0.99 -5.92
N THR A 13 -7.86 -0.32 -6.14
CA THR A 13 -9.08 -1.11 -6.00
C THR A 13 -9.31 -1.55 -4.56
N THR A 14 -10.55 -1.90 -4.23
CA THR A 14 -10.90 -2.56 -2.96
C THR A 14 -10.08 -3.83 -2.70
N ASN A 15 -9.73 -4.57 -3.76
CA ASN A 15 -8.88 -5.76 -3.65
C ASN A 15 -7.45 -5.42 -3.19
N VAL A 16 -6.83 -4.36 -3.71
CA VAL A 16 -5.51 -3.91 -3.26
C VAL A 16 -5.55 -3.52 -1.78
N MET A 17 -6.56 -2.75 -1.36
CA MET A 17 -6.75 -2.39 0.05
C MET A 17 -6.98 -3.63 0.94
N ALA A 18 -7.70 -4.64 0.46
CA ALA A 18 -7.89 -5.90 1.18
C ALA A 18 -6.60 -6.72 1.30
N GLN A 19 -5.73 -6.71 0.28
CA GLN A 19 -4.42 -7.35 0.33
C GLN A 19 -3.51 -6.67 1.36
N MET A 20 -3.43 -5.34 1.34
CA MET A 20 -2.67 -4.57 2.35
C MET A 20 -3.15 -4.88 3.77
N GLY A 21 -4.47 -4.92 3.99
CA GLY A 21 -5.04 -5.28 5.30
C GLY A 21 -4.80 -6.73 5.75
N LYS A 22 -4.30 -7.60 4.86
CA LYS A 22 -3.93 -8.99 5.13
C LYS A 22 -2.41 -9.20 5.07
N ASN A 23 -1.61 -8.13 5.05
CA ASN A 23 -0.17 -8.16 4.86
C ASN A 23 0.27 -8.98 3.63
N LYS A 24 -0.53 -8.94 2.56
CA LYS A 24 -0.19 -9.60 1.29
C LYS A 24 0.59 -8.66 0.36
N PRO A 25 1.47 -9.19 -0.50
CA PRO A 25 2.20 -8.40 -1.47
C PRO A 25 1.27 -7.59 -2.38
N ILE A 26 1.69 -6.38 -2.72
CA ILE A 26 1.09 -5.52 -3.74
C ILE A 26 2.15 -5.16 -4.79
N THR A 27 1.70 -4.71 -5.96
CA THR A 27 2.63 -4.28 -7.02
C THR A 27 3.24 -2.91 -6.72
N LEU A 28 4.45 -2.65 -7.24
CA LEU A 28 5.10 -1.35 -7.14
C LEU A 28 4.28 -0.20 -7.75
N LYS A 29 3.48 -0.49 -8.78
CA LYS A 29 2.56 0.50 -9.38
C LYS A 29 1.46 0.95 -8.40
N ASN A 30 0.95 0.03 -7.59
CA ASN A 30 -0.04 0.38 -6.57
C ASN A 30 0.62 1.13 -5.42
N LEU A 31 1.84 0.74 -5.06
CA LEU A 31 2.64 1.49 -4.09
C LEU A 31 2.88 2.93 -4.53
N GLU A 32 3.32 3.15 -5.77
CA GLU A 32 3.57 4.49 -6.31
C GLU A 32 2.34 5.41 -6.15
N LYS A 33 1.16 4.89 -6.48
CA LYS A 33 -0.11 5.61 -6.32
C LYS A 33 -0.38 5.98 -4.87
N ILE A 34 -0.19 5.03 -3.94
CA ILE A 34 -0.40 5.25 -2.51
C ILE A 34 0.57 6.33 -2.01
N CYS A 35 1.86 6.21 -2.36
CA CYS A 35 2.90 7.18 -1.99
C CYS A 35 2.56 8.59 -2.44
N LYS A 36 2.20 8.76 -3.73
CA LYS A 36 1.78 10.06 -4.29
C LYS A 36 0.55 10.67 -3.61
N SER A 37 -0.34 9.82 -3.10
CA SER A 37 -1.61 10.26 -2.51
C SER A 37 -1.50 10.60 -1.03
N LEU A 38 -0.51 10.03 -0.35
CA LEU A 38 -0.20 10.27 1.06
C LEU A 38 0.98 11.23 1.24
N ASP A 39 1.51 11.75 0.13
CA ASP A 39 2.71 12.61 0.11
C ASP A 39 3.89 12.00 0.88
N CYS A 40 4.15 10.71 0.58
CA CYS A 40 5.27 9.97 1.16
C CYS A 40 6.09 9.28 0.09
N THR A 41 7.25 8.77 0.48
CA THR A 41 8.13 7.96 -0.37
C THR A 41 8.03 6.48 0.00
N PRO A 42 8.41 5.55 -0.89
CA PRO A 42 8.50 4.12 -0.56
C PRO A 42 9.35 3.84 0.69
N ASN A 43 10.38 4.64 0.93
CA ASN A 43 11.27 4.49 2.10
C ASN A 43 10.56 4.80 3.43
N ASP A 44 9.45 5.55 3.41
CA ASP A 44 8.69 5.90 4.62
C ASP A 44 7.68 4.79 4.99
N VAL A 45 7.36 3.89 4.07
CA VAL A 45 6.27 2.91 4.21
C VAL A 45 6.71 1.45 4.08
N PHE A 46 7.96 1.20 3.67
CA PHE A 46 8.54 -0.14 3.60
C PHE A 46 9.75 -0.28 4.51
N SER A 47 9.86 -1.48 5.08
CA SER A 47 11.06 -2.00 5.71
C SER A 47 11.28 -3.42 5.21
N PHE A 48 12.54 -3.82 5.07
CA PHE A 48 12.85 -5.22 4.86
C PHE A 48 12.63 -5.96 6.19
N ASP A 49 11.91 -7.08 6.12
CA ASP A 49 11.83 -8.02 7.23
C ASP A 49 12.86 -9.12 6.98
N ASP A 50 13.95 -9.08 7.74
CA ASP A 50 15.03 -10.08 7.65
C ASP A 50 14.57 -11.49 8.05
N ASN A 51 13.36 -11.64 8.60
CA ASN A 51 12.79 -12.90 9.07
C ASN A 51 11.65 -13.42 8.19
N TYR A 52 11.39 -12.80 7.03
CA TYR A 52 10.33 -13.27 6.13
C TYR A 52 10.71 -14.61 5.51
N ILE A 53 9.92 -15.65 5.82
CA ILE A 53 10.01 -16.99 5.23
C ILE A 53 8.80 -17.16 4.31
N GLU A 54 9.05 -17.44 3.02
CA GLU A 54 8.04 -17.59 1.97
C GLU A 54 7.09 -18.79 2.21
#